data_AF-X1GUB5-F1
#
_entry.id   AF-X1GUB5-F1
#
_cell.length_a   1.000
_cell.length_b   1.000
_cell.length_c   1.000
_cell.angle_alpha   90.00
_cell.angle_beta   90.00
_cell.angle_gamma   90.00
#
_symmetry.space_group_name_H-M   'P 1'
#
loop_
_entity.id
_entity.type
_entity.pdbx_description
1 polymer ?
#
loop_
_entity_poly.entity_id
_entity_poly.type
_entity_poly.pdbx_seq_one_letter_code
_entity_poly.pdbx_strand_id
1 'polypeptide(L)'
;NLTALFSPEHGIRGNVEDAIKINDGTDFYTKLPIYSLYGRYEKPTPIMLEDIDILIYDIQDIGVRFYTYISTLFYCLESCAENNISFIVLDRLNPIGRKVEGNLVQPHDLL
;
A
#
# COMPACT_ATOMS: atom_id res chain seq x y z
N ASN A 1 17.48 -1.98 8.90
CA ASN A 1 18.03 -1.11 7.83
C ASN A 1 16.86 -0.70 6.95
N LEU A 2 16.75 0.56 6.52
CA LEU A 2 15.68 1.00 5.61
C LEU A 2 16.26 1.10 4.19
N THR A 3 15.71 0.36 3.23
CA THR A 3 16.31 0.16 1.90
C THR A 3 15.43 0.62 0.73
N ALA A 4 14.11 0.61 0.89
CA ALA A 4 13.17 1.02 -0.16
C ALA A 4 11.89 1.63 0.45
N LEU A 5 11.15 2.37 -0.38
CA LEU A 5 9.87 2.99 -0.03
C LEU A 5 8.80 2.58 -1.04
N PHE A 6 7.60 2.28 -0.58
CA PHE A 6 6.46 1.89 -1.40
C PHE A 6 5.35 2.93 -1.27
N SER A 7 4.92 3.49 -2.39
CA SER A 7 3.98 4.61 -2.43
C SER A 7 2.58 4.16 -2.88
N PRO A 8 1.52 4.45 -2.12
CA PRO A 8 0.13 4.27 -2.56
C PRO A 8 -0.33 5.44 -3.47
N GLU A 9 -1.65 5.55 -3.68
CA GLU A 9 -2.35 6.50 -4.58
C GLU A 9 -1.97 7.99 -4.44
N HIS A 10 -1.58 8.47 -3.26
CA HIS A 10 -1.29 9.90 -3.02
C HIS A 10 0.20 10.20 -2.75
N GLY A 11 1.08 9.26 -3.05
CA GLY A 11 2.52 9.46 -2.89
C GLY A 11 3.01 9.03 -1.52
N ILE A 12 4.33 8.80 -1.42
CA ILE A 12 4.99 8.45 -0.14
C ILE A 12 4.89 9.56 0.93
N ARG A 13 4.54 10.78 0.52
CA ARG A 13 4.31 11.94 1.42
C ARG A 13 2.85 12.39 1.48
N GLY A 14 1.93 11.70 0.80
CA GLY A 14 0.51 12.07 0.79
C GLY A 14 0.23 13.47 0.21
N ASN A 15 1.09 13.95 -0.69
CA ASN A 15 1.06 15.32 -1.22
C ASN A 15 0.85 15.37 -2.74
N VAL A 16 0.53 14.24 -3.38
CA VAL A 16 0.21 14.17 -4.80
C VAL A 16 -1.31 14.26 -4.96
N GLU A 17 -1.77 15.14 -5.85
CA GLU A 17 -3.19 15.28 -6.16
C GLU A 17 -3.79 14.02 -6.80
N ASP A 18 -5.10 13.85 -6.64
CA ASP A 18 -5.87 12.76 -7.22
C ASP A 18 -5.65 12.65 -8.73
N ALA A 19 -5.67 11.40 -9.23
CA ALA A 19 -5.55 11.05 -10.65
C ALA A 19 -4.20 11.36 -11.33
N ILE A 20 -3.19 11.83 -10.59
CA ILE A 20 -1.82 11.91 -11.11
C ILE A 20 -1.14 10.55 -10.93
N LYS A 21 -0.70 9.93 -12.04
CA LYS A 21 0.12 8.71 -11.97
C LYS A 21 1.41 9.01 -11.21
N ILE A 22 1.62 8.30 -10.12
CA ILE A 22 2.88 8.31 -9.39
C ILE A 22 3.80 7.31 -10.08
N ASN A 23 4.95 7.78 -10.54
CA ASN A 23 5.99 6.92 -11.08
C ASN A 23 6.96 6.53 -9.97
N ASP A 24 7.72 5.47 -10.22
CA ASP A 24 8.90 5.16 -9.43
C ASP A 24 9.86 6.35 -9.41
N GLY A 25 10.68 6.45 -8.36
CA GLY A 25 11.59 7.58 -8.21
C GLY A 25 12.60 7.39 -7.10
N THR A 26 13.15 8.52 -6.64
CA THR A 26 14.10 8.55 -5.52
C THR A 26 13.62 9.57 -4.51
N ASP A 27 13.50 9.16 -3.26
CA ASP A 27 13.10 10.07 -2.20
C ASP A 27 14.16 11.14 -1.97
N PHE A 28 13.72 12.39 -1.93
CA PHE A 28 14.63 13.53 -1.84
C PHE A 28 15.47 13.53 -0.56
N TYR A 29 14.90 13.10 0.57
CA TYR A 29 15.54 13.18 1.88
C TYR A 29 16.42 11.96 2.18
N THR A 30 15.87 10.77 1.97
CA THR A 30 16.53 9.50 2.32
C THR A 30 17.42 8.97 1.20
N LYS A 31 17.23 9.46 -0.04
CA LYS A 31 17.88 8.96 -1.26
C LYS A 31 17.54 7.50 -1.60
N LEU A 32 16.51 6.95 -0.97
CA LEU A 32 16.05 5.59 -1.22
C LEU A 32 15.17 5.52 -2.47
N PRO A 33 15.13 4.36 -3.16
CA PRO A 33 14.17 4.14 -4.23
C PRO A 33 12.73 4.21 -3.69
N ILE A 34 11.85 4.82 -4.49
CA ILE A 34 10.41 4.79 -4.31
C ILE A 34 9.83 3.92 -5.42
N TYR A 35 9.07 2.89 -5.04
CA TYR A 35 8.24 2.10 -5.94
C TYR A 35 6.78 2.55 -5.84
N SER A 36 6.18 2.87 -6.98
CA SER A 36 4.76 3.23 -7.03
C SER A 36 3.90 1.97 -7.08
N LEU A 37 2.97 1.86 -6.13
CA LEU A 37 1.92 0.86 -6.08
C LEU A 37 0.57 1.43 -6.54
N TYR A 38 0.61 2.44 -7.42
CA TYR A 38 -0.56 3.02 -8.05
C TYR A 38 -0.33 3.21 -9.55
N GLY A 39 -1.24 2.69 -10.37
CA GLY A 39 -1.16 2.78 -11.83
C GLY A 39 -0.59 1.52 -12.48
N ARG A 40 0.72 1.50 -12.79
CA ARG A 40 1.32 0.36 -13.53
C ARG A 40 1.32 -0.94 -12.71
N TYR A 41 1.58 -0.82 -11.42
CA TYR A 41 1.60 -1.90 -10.47
C TYR A 41 0.74 -1.49 -9.28
N GLU A 42 -0.16 -2.35 -8.83
CA GLU A 42 -0.92 -2.19 -7.58
C GLU A 42 -0.38 -3.14 -6.48
N LYS A 43 0.35 -4.17 -6.91
CA LYS A 43 0.98 -5.19 -6.10
C LYS A 43 2.50 -5.11 -6.27
N PRO A 44 3.30 -5.17 -5.18
CA PRO A 44 4.76 -5.27 -5.29
C PRO A 44 5.16 -6.46 -6.17
N THR A 45 6.09 -6.24 -7.09
CA THR A 45 6.64 -7.33 -7.91
C THR A 45 7.76 -8.06 -7.15
N PRO A 46 8.09 -9.31 -7.49
CA PRO A 46 9.21 -10.02 -6.86
C PRO A 46 10.54 -9.24 -6.92
N ILE A 47 10.79 -8.54 -8.02
CA ILE A 47 12.00 -7.72 -8.21
C ILE A 47 12.02 -6.54 -7.23
N MET A 48 10.87 -5.93 -6.92
CA MET A 48 10.80 -4.85 -5.92
C MET A 48 11.06 -5.35 -4.50
N LEU A 49 10.93 -6.65 -4.26
CA LEU A 49 11.07 -7.29 -2.95
C LEU A 49 12.43 -8.00 -2.77
N GLU A 50 13.26 -8.08 -3.81
CA GLU A 50 14.48 -8.90 -3.83
C GLU A 50 15.48 -8.54 -2.71
N ASP A 51 15.57 -7.26 -2.35
CA ASP A 51 16.52 -6.73 -1.36
C ASP A 51 15.85 -6.33 -0.03
N ILE A 52 14.67 -6.86 0.29
CA ILE A 52 13.99 -6.58 1.57
C ILE A 52 13.67 -7.87 2.34
N ASP A 53 13.93 -7.88 3.65
CA ASP A 53 13.55 -9.00 4.54
C ASP A 53 12.15 -8.81 5.13
N ILE A 54 11.76 -7.55 5.31
CA ILE A 54 10.53 -7.14 5.99
C ILE A 54 9.90 -5.96 5.23
N LEU A 55 8.60 -6.05 4.95
CA LEU A 55 7.79 -4.92 4.50
C LEU A 55 6.93 -4.41 5.65
N ILE A 56 7.01 -3.11 5.92
CA ILE A 56 6.24 -2.44 6.99
C ILE A 56 5.15 -1.58 6.36
N TYR A 57 3.91 -1.79 6.80
CA TYR A 57 2.76 -0.97 6.45
C TYR A 57 2.41 -0.04 7.61
N ASP A 58 2.50 1.27 7.38
CA ASP A 58 2.20 2.31 8.36
C ASP A 58 1.44 3.47 7.70
N ILE A 59 0.16 3.27 7.43
CA ILE A 59 -0.70 4.25 6.74
C ILE A 59 -2.02 4.39 7.50
N GLN A 60 -2.46 5.64 7.69
CA GLN A 60 -3.77 5.94 8.27
C GLN A 60 -4.86 5.74 7.23
N ASP A 61 -5.72 4.74 7.44
CA ASP A 61 -6.95 4.53 6.67
C ASP A 61 -8.14 5.30 7.29
N ILE A 62 -9.29 5.33 6.61
CA ILE A 62 -10.50 6.03 7.06
C ILE A 62 -11.68 5.10 7.39
N GLY A 63 -11.51 3.79 7.26
CA GLY A 63 -12.50 2.79 7.67
C GLY A 63 -13.60 2.53 6.63
N VAL A 64 -13.39 2.87 5.36
CA VAL A 64 -14.38 2.67 4.29
C VAL A 64 -13.77 1.89 3.12
N ARG A 65 -14.57 0.99 2.53
CA ARG A 65 -14.08 0.06 1.51
C ARG A 65 -13.60 0.72 0.21
N PHE A 66 -14.19 1.85 -0.18
CA PHE A 66 -13.83 2.53 -1.42
C PHE A 66 -12.53 3.34 -1.31
N TYR A 67 -11.92 3.43 -0.12
CA TYR A 67 -10.62 4.04 0.05
C TYR A 67 -9.52 3.01 -0.19
N THR A 68 -8.62 3.30 -1.12
CA THR A 68 -7.77 2.29 -1.78
C THR A 68 -6.61 1.77 -0.93
N TYR A 69 -6.32 2.40 0.21
CA TYR A 69 -5.19 2.05 1.06
C TYR A 69 -5.30 0.64 1.64
N ILE A 70 -6.51 0.19 1.99
CA ILE A 70 -6.74 -1.17 2.45
C ILE A 70 -6.51 -2.20 1.33
N SER A 71 -6.78 -1.84 0.07
CA SER A 71 -6.46 -2.67 -1.10
C SER A 71 -4.95 -2.75 -1.31
N THR A 72 -4.22 -1.64 -1.15
CA THR A 72 -2.75 -1.66 -1.15
C THR A 72 -2.19 -2.57 -0.07
N LEU A 73 -2.74 -2.53 1.15
CA LEU A 73 -2.36 -3.45 2.24
C LEU A 73 -2.56 -4.90 1.81
N PHE A 74 -3.73 -5.23 1.28
CA PHE A 74 -4.07 -6.57 0.83
C PHE A 74 -3.08 -7.10 -0.22
N TYR A 75 -2.79 -6.32 -1.27
CA TYR A 75 -1.86 -6.73 -2.32
C TYR A 75 -0.42 -6.85 -1.83
N CYS A 76 0.02 -5.97 -0.91
CA CYS A 76 1.34 -6.08 -0.30
C CYS A 76 1.45 -7.34 0.56
N LEU A 77 0.43 -7.65 1.36
CA LEU A 77 0.36 -8.87 2.17
C LEU A 77 0.44 -10.12 1.29
N GLU A 78 -0.35 -10.15 0.21
CA GLU A 78 -0.37 -11.25 -0.76
C GLU A 78 1.01 -11.44 -1.41
N SER A 79 1.62 -10.36 -1.90
CA SER A 79 2.95 -10.44 -2.53
C SER A 79 4.04 -10.88 -1.55
N CYS A 80 3.99 -10.42 -0.29
CA CYS A 80 4.94 -10.85 0.73
C CYS A 80 4.78 -12.34 1.05
N ALA A 81 3.55 -12.84 1.13
CA ALA A 81 3.28 -14.27 1.34
C ALA A 81 3.83 -15.13 0.19
N GLU A 82 3.68 -14.70 -1.06
CA GLU A 82 4.21 -15.39 -2.24
C GLU A 82 5.74 -15.42 -2.29
N ASN A 83 6.39 -14.39 -1.75
CA ASN A 83 7.86 -14.22 -1.81
C ASN A 83 8.57 -14.53 -0.50
N ASN A 84 7.87 -15.07 0.51
CA ASN A 84 8.40 -15.36 1.85
C ASN A 84 9.01 -14.13 2.57
N ILE A 85 8.43 -12.96 2.35
CA ILE A 85 8.81 -11.71 3.02
C ILE A 85 7.98 -11.54 4.29
N SER A 86 8.61 -11.14 5.38
CA SER A 86 7.88 -10.83 6.62
C SER A 86 7.08 -9.54 6.45
N PHE A 87 5.81 -9.53 6.86
CA PHE A 87 4.97 -8.34 6.76
C PHE A 87 4.56 -7.85 8.16
N ILE A 88 4.76 -6.56 8.43
CA ILE A 88 4.41 -5.94 9.72
C ILE A 88 3.42 -4.80 9.47
N VAL A 89 2.30 -4.81 10.17
CA VAL A 89 1.36 -3.68 10.21
C VAL A 89 1.59 -2.89 11.49
N LEU A 90 1.88 -1.60 11.36
CA LEU A 90 1.84 -0.66 12.47
C LEU A 90 0.40 -0.16 12.60
N ASP A 91 -0.36 -0.83 13.46
CA ASP A 91 -1.81 -0.63 13.57
C ASP A 91 -2.18 0.83 13.91
N ARG A 92 -3.30 1.28 13.37
CA ARG A 92 -3.82 2.65 13.52
C ARG A 92 -5.31 2.62 13.83
N LEU A 93 -5.77 3.61 14.59
CA LEU A 93 -7.19 3.71 14.93
C LEU A 93 -8.03 3.95 13.68
N ASN A 94 -9.16 3.25 13.58
CA ASN A 94 -10.19 3.56 12.58
C ASN A 94 -10.90 4.88 12.97
N PRO A 95 -10.82 5.95 12.14
CA PRO A 95 -11.38 7.27 12.48
C PRO A 95 -12.89 7.28 12.65
N ILE A 96 -13.62 6.36 12.01
CA ILE A 96 -15.07 6.23 12.15
C ILE A 96 -15.49 5.21 13.23
N GLY A 97 -14.52 4.70 14.00
CA GLY A 97 -14.75 3.77 15.11
C GLY A 97 -15.04 2.34 14.64
N ARG A 98 -16.07 1.72 15.24
CA ARG A 98 -16.43 0.30 15.03
C ARG A 98 -17.77 0.11 14.32
N LYS A 99 -18.28 1.16 13.67
CA LYS A 99 -19.55 1.12 12.96
C LYS A 99 -19.42 0.20 11.74
N VAL A 100 -20.44 -0.61 11.47
CA VAL A 100 -20.49 -1.50 10.30
C VAL A 100 -21.76 -1.20 9.52
N GLU A 101 -21.62 -0.83 8.25
CA GLU A 101 -22.73 -0.48 7.36
C GLU A 101 -22.45 -0.94 5.92
N GLY A 102 -23.50 -1.11 5.13
CA GLY A 102 -23.42 -1.53 3.73
C GLY A 102 -23.46 -3.05 3.54
N ASN A 103 -23.69 -3.47 2.30
CA ASN A 103 -23.65 -4.87 1.92
C ASN A 103 -22.21 -5.37 1.73
N LEU A 104 -22.02 -6.67 1.98
CA LEU A 104 -20.81 -7.37 1.56
C LEU A 104 -20.67 -7.30 0.04
N VAL A 105 -19.42 -7.23 -0.42
CA VAL A 105 -19.06 -7.36 -1.83
C VAL A 105 -19.57 -8.72 -2.31
N GLN A 106 -20.32 -8.74 -3.41
CA GLN A 106 -20.72 -10.00 -4.01
C GLN A 106 -19.56 -10.54 -4.85
N PRO A 107 -19.39 -11.86 -4.98
CA PRO A 107 -18.31 -12.43 -5.79
C PRO A 107 -18.30 -11.94 -7.24
N HIS A 108 -19.46 -11.56 -7.80
CA HIS A 108 -19.55 -11.02 -9.16
C HIS A 108 -19.11 -9.55 -9.28
N ASP A 109 -18.90 -8.86 -8.15
CA ASP A 109 -18.41 -7.48 -8.08
C ASP A 109 -16.87 -7.41 -7.90
N LEU A 110 -16.21 -8.56 -7.73
CA LEU A 110 -14.75 -8.67 -7.75
C LEU A 110 -14.29 -8.62 -9.21
N LEU A 111 -14.03 -7.41 -9.71
CA LEU A 111 -13.41 -7.16 -11.01
C LEU A 111 -11.89 -7.33 -10.93
#